data_AF-A0A3E2NW29-F1
#
_entry.id   AF-A0A3E2NW29-F1
#
_cell.length_a   1.000
_cell.length_b   1.000
_cell.length_c   1.000
_cell.angle_alpha   90.00
_cell.angle_beta   90.00
_cell.angle_gamma   90.00
#
_symmetry.space_group_name_H-M   'P 1'
#
loop_
_entity.id
_entity.type
_entity.pdbx_description
1 polymer ?
#
loop_
_entity_poly.entity_id
_entity_poly.type
_entity_poly.pdbx_seq_one_letter_code
_entity_poly.pdbx_strand_id
1 'polypeptide(L)'
;MSYKGLQLNKAKINNTIQEYNPDAVITITEKSPVFHQYHIELDGEPKAQLDIYYTVNGKVTLNPVSTKNVDLADKIAQHVISTCTYEHPASRTLYTKQITQDHFDVILEFFTDLKVNVSAPVNLPNGVQYKLTAPGGGDIYLNRYNSGSLYIQGENLYLKWAMIEVLTEILPFKDVIAMQLATIQVPASVDDVLEELKIALPTAHLFLGDTLTAIISPAIVLKKIQATLADYSYIVYPALRGLEGFIKKMFKDCGIVIGDNFGGYVSYDDATDTATLSADHHHLFNANQIVAIQEAYKYYKKNRHGLFHVDGTIDSTRIIDDQEDAQDILAEIFEIIEASNSYYIKAV
;
A
#
# COMPACT_ATOMS: atom_id res chain seq x y z
N MET A 1 21.07 2.82 -29.71
CA MET A 1 19.79 2.25 -29.22
C MET A 1 19.25 3.19 -28.15
N SER A 2 17.94 3.28 -27.90
CA SER A 2 17.38 4.14 -26.84
C SER A 2 16.34 3.36 -26.05
N TYR A 3 16.46 3.41 -24.73
CA TYR A 3 15.57 2.73 -23.78
C TYR A 3 14.54 3.73 -23.28
N LYS A 4 13.28 3.60 -23.73
CA LYS A 4 12.23 4.60 -23.49
C LYS A 4 11.19 4.10 -22.50
N GLY A 5 10.58 5.04 -21.76
CA GLY A 5 9.43 4.74 -20.90
C GLY A 5 9.76 3.90 -19.67
N LEU A 6 11.02 3.92 -19.23
CA LEU A 6 11.50 3.13 -18.10
C LEU A 6 10.96 3.68 -16.77
N GLN A 7 10.74 2.79 -15.80
CA GLN A 7 10.34 3.15 -14.45
C GLN A 7 11.54 3.01 -13.51
N LEU A 8 12.31 4.11 -13.39
CA LEU A 8 13.59 4.12 -12.67
C LEU A 8 13.57 5.07 -11.47
N ASN A 9 14.17 4.68 -10.36
CA ASN A 9 14.33 5.49 -9.16
C ASN A 9 15.35 6.58 -9.45
N LYS A 10 14.85 7.79 -9.76
CA LYS A 10 15.66 8.94 -10.20
C LYS A 10 16.76 9.32 -9.20
N ALA A 11 16.51 9.15 -7.90
CA ALA A 11 17.47 9.48 -6.86
C ALA A 11 18.68 8.53 -6.87
N LYS A 12 18.49 7.27 -7.27
CA LYS A 12 19.58 6.26 -7.33
C LYS A 12 20.43 6.38 -8.60
N ILE A 13 19.89 6.91 -9.70
CA ILE A 13 20.56 6.94 -11.02
C ILE A 13 21.96 7.55 -10.96
N ASN A 14 22.13 8.69 -10.28
CA ASN A 14 23.44 9.36 -10.20
C ASN A 14 24.49 8.48 -9.53
N ASN A 15 24.18 7.96 -8.34
CA ASN A 15 25.09 7.12 -7.58
C ASN A 15 25.39 5.83 -8.34
N THR A 16 24.37 5.20 -8.93
CA THR A 16 24.55 3.99 -9.75
C THR A 16 25.48 4.20 -10.95
N ILE A 17 25.43 5.36 -11.61
CA ILE A 17 26.37 5.67 -12.72
C ILE A 17 27.78 5.91 -12.17
N GLN A 18 27.92 6.61 -11.04
CA GLN A 18 29.22 6.89 -10.41
C GLN A 18 29.90 5.63 -9.88
N GLU A 19 29.14 4.72 -9.29
CA GLU A 19 29.64 3.47 -8.72
C GLU A 19 29.94 2.39 -9.78
N TYR A 20 29.49 2.58 -11.02
CA TYR A 20 29.69 1.61 -12.09
C TYR A 20 31.17 1.29 -12.34
N ASN A 21 32.03 2.31 -12.27
CA ASN A 21 33.48 2.13 -12.36
C ASN A 21 34.20 3.23 -11.55
N PRO A 22 34.93 2.89 -10.47
CA PRO A 22 35.66 3.86 -9.65
C PRO A 22 36.74 4.66 -10.41
N ASP A 23 37.27 4.10 -11.49
CA ASP A 23 38.32 4.73 -12.31
C ASP A 23 37.73 5.67 -13.39
N ALA A 24 36.41 5.72 -13.54
CA ALA A 24 35.75 6.61 -14.51
C ALA A 24 35.60 8.02 -13.96
N VAL A 25 36.01 9.02 -14.75
CA VAL A 25 35.68 10.42 -14.49
C VAL A 25 34.33 10.71 -15.15
N ILE A 26 33.32 11.02 -14.34
CA ILE A 26 31.97 11.31 -14.80
C ILE A 26 31.64 12.78 -14.61
N THR A 27 31.32 13.46 -15.72
CA THR A 27 30.88 14.86 -15.73
C THR A 27 29.42 14.95 -16.14
N ILE A 28 28.59 15.56 -15.28
CA ILE A 28 27.16 15.73 -15.54
C ILE A 28 26.92 17.15 -16.04
N THR A 29 26.21 17.29 -17.16
CA THR A 29 25.73 18.57 -17.68
C THR A 29 24.21 18.57 -17.68
N GLU A 30 23.62 19.36 -16.79
CA GLU A 30 22.17 19.64 -16.82
C GLU A 30 21.87 20.62 -17.95
N LYS A 31 21.16 20.16 -18.98
CA LYS A 31 20.73 21.01 -20.10
C LYS A 31 19.37 21.64 -19.83
N SER A 32 18.54 20.98 -19.02
CA SER A 32 17.26 21.47 -18.48
C SER A 32 16.83 20.55 -17.32
N PRO A 33 15.79 20.92 -16.53
CA PRO A 33 15.28 20.09 -15.44
C PRO A 33 14.82 18.67 -15.85
N VAL A 34 14.58 18.47 -17.16
CA VAL A 34 14.09 17.20 -17.73
C VAL A 34 15.14 16.51 -18.60
N PHE A 35 16.34 17.08 -18.75
CA PHE A 35 17.36 16.53 -19.65
C PHE A 35 18.78 16.74 -19.14
N HIS A 36 19.45 15.64 -18.78
CA HIS A 36 20.81 15.62 -18.26
C HIS A 36 21.72 14.80 -19.19
N GLN A 37 22.97 15.22 -19.32
CA GLN A 37 23.99 14.50 -20.11
C GLN A 37 25.12 14.04 -19.19
N TYR A 38 25.44 12.75 -19.25
CA TYR A 38 26.55 12.15 -18.51
C TYR A 38 27.67 11.88 -19.49
N HIS A 39 28.79 12.56 -19.31
CA HIS A 39 30.02 12.31 -20.05
C HIS A 39 30.91 11.42 -19.20
N ILE A 40 31.32 10.27 -19.73
CA ILE A 40 32.11 9.27 -19.03
C ILE A 40 33.46 9.15 -19.72
N GLU A 41 34.53 9.31 -18.95
CA GLU A 41 35.91 9.21 -19.41
C GLU A 41 36.64 8.12 -18.63
N LEU A 42 37.22 7.16 -19.35
CA LEU A 42 38.07 6.11 -18.83
C LEU A 42 39.44 6.22 -19.51
N ASP A 43 40.51 6.00 -18.75
CA ASP A 43 41.86 6.07 -19.32
C ASP A 43 42.04 5.02 -20.42
N GLY A 44 42.62 5.44 -21.54
CA GLY A 44 42.80 4.60 -22.72
C GLY A 44 41.54 4.28 -23.55
N GLU A 45 40.34 4.74 -23.15
CA GLU A 45 39.09 4.51 -23.91
C GLU A 45 38.53 5.79 -24.57
N PRO A 46 37.80 5.66 -25.69
CA PRO A 46 37.06 6.80 -26.24
C PRO A 46 35.97 7.24 -25.26
N LYS A 47 35.74 8.57 -25.18
CA LYS A 47 34.70 9.15 -24.30
C LYS A 47 33.32 8.58 -24.63
N ALA A 48 32.58 8.20 -23.60
CA ALA A 48 31.19 7.79 -23.70
C ALA A 48 30.24 8.93 -23.29
N GLN A 49 29.00 8.86 -23.77
CA GLN A 49 27.95 9.78 -23.36
C GLN A 49 26.62 9.05 -23.22
N LEU A 50 25.97 9.25 -22.07
CA LEU A 50 24.62 8.77 -21.79
C LEU A 50 23.70 9.98 -21.55
N ASP A 51 22.73 10.16 -22.45
CA ASP A 51 21.70 11.17 -22.31
C ASP A 51 20.51 10.60 -21.52
N ILE A 52 20.05 11.33 -20.51
CA ILE A 52 18.92 10.93 -19.65
C ILE A 52 17.80 11.98 -19.74
N TYR A 53 16.61 11.53 -20.12
CA TYR A 53 15.41 12.37 -20.20
C TYR A 53 14.38 11.96 -19.14
N TYR A 54 13.97 12.92 -18.31
CA TYR A 54 12.92 12.75 -17.31
C TYR A 54 11.59 13.24 -17.89
N THR A 55 10.66 12.32 -18.14
CA THR A 55 9.36 12.66 -18.74
C THR A 55 8.38 13.21 -17.69
N VAL A 56 7.39 13.96 -18.17
CA VAL A 56 6.32 14.57 -17.34
C VAL A 56 5.52 13.52 -16.56
N ASN A 57 5.43 12.29 -17.08
CA ASN A 57 4.70 11.17 -16.47
C ASN A 57 5.57 10.37 -15.48
N GLY A 58 6.69 10.92 -15.01
CA GLY A 58 7.60 10.26 -14.07
C GLY A 58 8.53 9.19 -14.66
N LYS A 59 8.30 8.76 -15.91
CA LYS A 59 9.16 7.78 -16.61
C LYS A 59 10.48 8.39 -17.07
N VAL A 60 11.47 7.54 -17.32
CA VAL A 60 12.84 7.91 -17.73
C VAL A 60 13.16 7.31 -19.09
N THR A 61 13.91 8.05 -19.91
CA THR A 61 14.53 7.53 -21.14
C THR A 61 16.04 7.61 -21.03
N LEU A 62 16.72 6.50 -21.30
CA LEU A 62 18.17 6.40 -21.39
C LEU A 62 18.59 6.30 -22.85
N ASN A 63 19.51 7.16 -23.28
CA ASN A 63 19.98 7.22 -24.65
C ASN A 63 21.52 7.19 -24.72
N PRO A 64 22.11 5.99 -24.90
CA PRO A 64 23.50 5.85 -25.29
C PRO A 64 23.78 6.57 -26.61
N VAL A 65 24.64 7.58 -26.59
CA VAL A 65 24.90 8.43 -27.77
C VAL A 65 25.79 7.69 -28.76
N SER A 66 25.25 7.39 -29.94
CA SER A 66 25.88 6.51 -30.94
C SER A 66 27.15 7.06 -31.59
N THR A 67 27.40 8.37 -31.51
CA THR A 67 28.60 9.02 -32.08
C THR A 67 29.80 9.02 -31.12
N LYS A 68 29.65 8.37 -29.96
CA LYS A 68 30.63 8.25 -28.88
C LYS A 68 30.94 6.76 -28.63
N ASN A 69 31.63 6.44 -27.53
CA ASN A 69 31.77 5.06 -27.06
C ASN A 69 30.40 4.51 -26.59
N VAL A 70 29.61 4.05 -27.57
CA VAL A 70 28.23 3.63 -27.36
C VAL A 70 28.16 2.32 -26.58
N ASP A 71 29.14 1.43 -26.72
CA ASP A 71 29.15 0.15 -26.02
C ASP A 71 29.30 0.35 -24.51
N LEU A 72 30.19 1.25 -24.08
CA LEU A 72 30.30 1.63 -22.67
C LEU A 72 29.02 2.32 -22.17
N ALA A 73 28.50 3.28 -22.93
CA ALA A 73 27.26 3.97 -22.57
C ALA A 73 26.06 3.00 -22.47
N ASP A 74 26.01 1.98 -23.33
CA ASP A 74 24.97 0.96 -23.33
C ASP A 74 25.07 0.05 -22.11
N LYS A 75 26.28 -0.41 -21.76
CA LYS A 75 26.51 -1.19 -20.53
C LYS A 75 26.12 -0.43 -19.27
N ILE A 76 26.47 0.85 -19.19
CA ILE A 76 26.05 1.73 -18.08
C ILE A 76 24.53 1.88 -18.07
N ALA A 77 23.91 2.09 -19.24
CA ALA A 77 22.45 2.18 -19.33
C ALA A 77 21.76 0.89 -18.85
N GLN A 78 22.26 -0.29 -19.24
CA GLN A 78 21.75 -1.58 -18.78
C GLN A 78 21.95 -1.77 -17.27
N HIS A 79 23.09 -1.35 -16.71
CA HIS A 79 23.33 -1.38 -15.27
C HIS A 79 22.36 -0.46 -14.51
N VAL A 80 22.12 0.75 -15.02
CA VAL A 80 21.09 1.65 -14.48
C VAL A 80 19.71 1.00 -14.56
N ILE A 81 19.37 0.32 -15.66
CA ILE A 81 18.10 -0.41 -15.78
C ILE A 81 18.02 -1.51 -14.72
N SER A 82 19.05 -2.35 -14.56
CA SER A 82 18.99 -3.44 -13.59
C SER A 82 18.91 -2.97 -12.13
N THR A 83 19.56 -1.85 -11.81
CA THR A 83 19.74 -1.40 -10.41
C THR A 83 18.69 -0.37 -9.99
N CYS A 84 18.25 0.48 -10.92
CA CYS A 84 17.32 1.57 -10.62
C CYS A 84 15.87 1.24 -10.98
N THR A 85 15.58 0.15 -11.70
CA THR A 85 14.19 -0.20 -12.01
C THR A 85 13.43 -0.48 -10.72
N TYR A 86 12.26 0.14 -10.60
CA TYR A 86 11.31 -0.20 -9.56
C TYR A 86 9.94 -0.47 -10.16
N GLU A 87 9.20 -1.37 -9.53
CA GLU A 87 7.77 -1.47 -9.78
C GLU A 87 7.06 -0.44 -8.91
N HIS A 88 6.23 0.39 -9.53
CA HIS A 88 5.23 1.11 -8.78
C HIS A 88 4.09 0.12 -8.52
N PRO A 89 3.62 -0.05 -7.27
CA PRO A 89 2.44 -0.87 -7.03
C PRO A 89 1.33 -0.29 -7.91
N ALA A 90 0.92 -1.02 -8.94
CA ALA A 90 -0.09 -0.54 -9.86
C ALA A 90 -1.30 -0.04 -9.06
N SER A 91 -1.97 1.02 -9.50
CA SER A 91 -3.34 1.34 -9.09
C SER A 91 -4.19 0.07 -9.24
N ARG A 92 -4.25 -0.76 -8.18
CA ARG A 92 -4.80 -2.11 -8.27
C ARG A 92 -6.27 -2.02 -8.57
N THR A 93 -6.62 -2.37 -9.79
CA THR A 93 -8.01 -2.40 -10.21
C THR A 93 -8.62 -3.66 -9.63
N LEU A 94 -9.58 -3.52 -8.72
CA LEU A 94 -10.35 -4.66 -8.26
C LEU A 94 -11.44 -4.98 -9.29
N TYR A 95 -11.74 -6.25 -9.46
CA TYR A 95 -12.68 -6.72 -10.46
C TYR A 95 -13.50 -7.90 -9.95
N THR A 96 -14.81 -7.83 -10.18
CA THR A 96 -15.73 -8.95 -9.91
C THR A 96 -16.82 -9.02 -10.99
N LYS A 97 -17.30 -10.24 -11.26
CA LYS A 97 -18.39 -10.51 -12.22
C LYS A 97 -19.76 -10.74 -11.55
N GLN A 98 -19.83 -10.77 -10.22
CA GLN A 98 -20.98 -11.30 -9.47
C GLN A 98 -21.76 -10.23 -8.68
N ILE A 99 -21.81 -9.01 -9.18
CA ILE A 99 -22.57 -7.95 -8.51
C ILE A 99 -23.96 -7.92 -9.15
N THR A 100 -25.03 -8.13 -8.38
CA THR A 100 -26.42 -7.90 -8.81
C THR A 100 -26.75 -6.41 -8.77
N GLN A 101 -27.95 -6.01 -9.20
CA GLN A 101 -28.35 -4.61 -9.03
C GLN A 101 -28.48 -4.26 -7.54
N ASP A 102 -29.16 -5.11 -6.76
CA ASP A 102 -29.32 -4.93 -5.31
C ASP A 102 -27.96 -4.80 -4.59
N HIS A 103 -26.99 -5.65 -4.93
CA HIS A 103 -25.62 -5.53 -4.40
C HIS A 103 -25.00 -4.17 -4.72
N PHE A 104 -25.21 -3.66 -5.94
CA PHE A 104 -24.65 -2.39 -6.36
C PHE A 104 -25.34 -1.21 -5.65
N ASP A 105 -26.64 -1.30 -5.41
CA ASP A 105 -27.38 -0.29 -4.66
C ASP A 105 -26.90 -0.23 -3.20
N VAL A 106 -26.66 -1.38 -2.56
CA VAL A 106 -26.04 -1.48 -1.22
C VAL A 106 -24.66 -0.82 -1.20
N ILE A 107 -23.83 -1.03 -2.24
CA ILE A 107 -22.53 -0.34 -2.34
C ILE A 107 -22.73 1.18 -2.34
N LEU A 108 -23.63 1.71 -3.17
CA LEU A 108 -23.84 3.17 -3.25
C LEU A 108 -24.40 3.75 -1.95
N GLU A 109 -25.32 3.04 -1.28
CA GLU A 109 -25.88 3.43 0.02
C GLU A 109 -24.79 3.47 1.10
N PHE A 110 -23.96 2.42 1.19
CA PHE A 110 -22.85 2.36 2.13
C PHE A 110 -21.89 3.56 1.99
N PHE A 111 -21.50 3.91 0.76
CA PHE A 111 -20.63 5.07 0.54
C PHE A 111 -21.33 6.41 0.85
N THR A 112 -22.64 6.49 0.63
CA THR A 112 -23.43 7.67 1.00
C THR A 112 -23.46 7.85 2.53
N ASP A 113 -23.56 6.77 3.29
CA ASP A 113 -23.53 6.78 4.75
C ASP A 113 -22.18 7.23 5.30
N LEU A 114 -21.08 6.80 4.66
CA LEU A 114 -19.71 7.27 4.94
C LEU A 114 -19.45 8.73 4.52
N LYS A 115 -20.47 9.46 4.04
CA LYS A 115 -20.35 10.84 3.55
C LYS A 115 -19.35 11.00 2.40
N VAL A 116 -19.11 9.92 1.65
CA VAL A 116 -18.35 9.96 0.41
C VAL A 116 -19.22 10.59 -0.67
N ASN A 117 -18.65 11.50 -1.45
CA ASN A 117 -19.36 12.13 -2.54
C ASN A 117 -19.45 11.16 -3.72
N VAL A 118 -20.68 10.78 -4.08
CA VAL A 118 -20.99 9.93 -5.24
C VAL A 118 -21.44 10.82 -6.39
N SER A 119 -20.74 10.78 -7.53
CA SER A 119 -21.13 11.56 -8.70
C SER A 119 -22.45 11.07 -9.30
N ALA A 120 -23.08 11.93 -10.11
CA ALA A 120 -24.05 11.46 -11.08
C ALA A 120 -23.42 10.40 -12.00
N PRO A 121 -24.19 9.39 -12.46
CA PRO A 121 -23.67 8.36 -13.35
C PRO A 121 -23.29 8.94 -14.72
N VAL A 122 -22.17 8.46 -15.25
CA VAL A 122 -21.75 8.70 -16.64
C VAL A 122 -22.01 7.43 -17.45
N ASN A 123 -22.72 7.56 -18.57
CA ASN A 123 -23.01 6.43 -19.43
C ASN A 123 -21.73 5.87 -20.09
N LEU A 124 -21.58 4.55 -20.04
CA LEU A 124 -20.59 3.78 -20.79
C LEU A 124 -21.30 2.94 -21.88
N PRO A 125 -20.59 2.47 -22.92
CA PRO A 125 -21.21 1.70 -24.02
C PRO A 125 -22.03 0.48 -23.58
N ASN A 126 -21.76 -0.12 -22.41
CA ASN A 126 -22.50 -1.26 -21.86
C ASN A 126 -22.65 -1.18 -20.33
N GLY A 127 -22.80 0.03 -19.79
CA GLY A 127 -22.82 0.22 -18.35
C GLY A 127 -22.83 1.67 -17.93
N VAL A 128 -22.46 1.91 -16.68
CA VAL A 128 -22.39 3.22 -16.05
C VAL A 128 -21.11 3.33 -15.23
N GLN A 129 -20.56 4.54 -15.19
CA GLN A 129 -19.45 4.90 -14.32
C GLN A 129 -19.94 5.83 -13.22
N TYR A 130 -19.53 5.56 -11.99
CA TYR A 130 -19.63 6.49 -10.87
C TYR A 130 -18.24 6.88 -10.43
N LYS A 131 -18.07 8.14 -10.04
CA LYS A 131 -16.89 8.64 -9.35
C LYS A 131 -17.22 8.77 -7.87
N LEU A 132 -16.39 8.17 -7.02
CA LEU A 132 -16.44 8.32 -5.57
C LEU A 132 -15.28 9.20 -5.12
N THR A 133 -15.57 10.27 -4.38
CA THR A 133 -14.57 11.21 -3.85
C THR A 133 -14.61 11.21 -2.33
N ALA A 134 -13.47 10.90 -1.70
CA ALA A 134 -13.36 10.85 -0.24
C ALA A 134 -13.47 12.26 0.38
N PRO A 135 -13.92 12.39 1.65
CA PRO A 135 -13.99 13.69 2.34
C PRO A 135 -12.66 14.46 2.38
N GLY A 136 -11.53 13.74 2.47
CA GLY A 136 -10.18 14.30 2.44
C GLY A 136 -9.58 14.49 1.04
N GLY A 137 -10.36 14.25 -0.02
CA GLY A 137 -9.91 14.28 -1.41
C GLY A 137 -9.37 12.94 -1.92
N GLY A 138 -9.15 12.87 -3.23
CA GLY A 138 -8.80 11.64 -3.94
C GLY A 138 -10.02 10.78 -4.29
N ASP A 139 -9.87 10.02 -5.37
CA ASP A 139 -11.01 9.41 -6.06
C ASP A 139 -10.80 7.91 -6.32
N ILE A 140 -11.92 7.18 -6.39
CA ILE A 140 -12.02 5.92 -7.13
C ILE A 140 -13.17 5.99 -8.14
N TYR A 141 -13.10 5.14 -9.15
CA TYR A 141 -14.10 5.02 -10.21
C TYR A 141 -14.71 3.62 -10.19
N LEU A 142 -16.03 3.56 -10.17
CA LEU A 142 -16.80 2.33 -10.25
C LEU A 142 -17.39 2.20 -11.66
N ASN A 143 -16.85 1.29 -12.47
CA ASN A 143 -17.42 0.95 -13.78
C ASN A 143 -18.30 -0.29 -13.64
N ARG A 144 -19.61 -0.08 -13.67
CA ARG A 144 -20.64 -1.11 -13.54
C ARG A 144 -21.19 -1.44 -14.91
N TYR A 145 -21.06 -2.69 -15.33
CA TYR A 145 -21.53 -3.15 -16.64
C TYR A 145 -22.81 -3.98 -16.53
N ASN A 146 -23.60 -3.97 -17.60
CA ASN A 146 -24.87 -4.70 -17.71
C ASN A 146 -24.71 -6.22 -17.52
N SER A 147 -23.50 -6.75 -17.71
CA SER A 147 -23.13 -8.14 -17.45
C SER A 147 -23.08 -8.52 -15.97
N GLY A 148 -23.27 -7.57 -15.04
CA GLY A 148 -23.03 -7.78 -13.61
C GLY A 148 -21.57 -7.55 -13.19
N SER A 149 -20.72 -7.13 -14.13
CA SER A 149 -19.30 -6.87 -13.86
C SER A 149 -19.09 -5.50 -13.23
N LEU A 150 -18.19 -5.44 -12.25
CA LEU A 150 -17.78 -4.22 -11.56
C LEU A 150 -16.25 -4.10 -11.60
N TYR A 151 -15.76 -2.97 -12.09
CA TYR A 151 -14.35 -2.57 -11.99
C TYR A 151 -14.23 -1.40 -11.02
N ILE A 152 -13.28 -1.51 -10.09
CA ILE A 152 -12.96 -0.47 -9.11
C ILE A 152 -11.55 0.01 -9.40
N GLN A 153 -11.41 1.26 -9.85
CA GLN A 153 -10.14 1.84 -10.30
C GLN A 153 -9.79 3.09 -9.48
N GLY A 154 -8.51 3.41 -9.38
CA GLY A 154 -8.02 4.57 -8.64
C GLY A 154 -7.05 4.18 -7.53
N GLU A 155 -6.51 5.18 -6.85
CA GLU A 155 -5.40 5.02 -5.90
C GLU A 155 -5.79 5.35 -4.46
N ASN A 156 -6.98 5.92 -4.24
CA ASN A 156 -7.42 6.27 -2.90
C ASN A 156 -7.65 5.01 -2.05
N LEU A 157 -6.75 4.78 -1.10
CA LEU A 157 -6.76 3.60 -0.24
C LEU A 157 -7.95 3.56 0.71
N TYR A 158 -8.36 4.70 1.27
CA TYR A 158 -9.53 4.78 2.16
C TYR A 158 -10.77 4.23 1.46
N LEU A 159 -11.04 4.68 0.23
CA LEU A 159 -12.18 4.22 -0.55
C LEU A 159 -12.04 2.76 -0.97
N LYS A 160 -10.83 2.26 -1.23
CA LYS A 160 -10.61 0.82 -1.49
C LYS A 160 -10.89 -0.04 -0.27
N TRP A 161 -10.51 0.39 0.93
CA TRP A 161 -10.79 -0.36 2.15
C TRP A 161 -12.27 -0.38 2.49
N ALA A 162 -12.94 0.77 2.38
CA ALA A 162 -14.39 0.87 2.48
C ALA A 162 -15.08 -0.05 1.44
N MET A 163 -14.52 -0.16 0.23
CA MET A 163 -15.00 -1.09 -0.79
C MET A 163 -14.83 -2.56 -0.36
N ILE A 164 -13.68 -2.94 0.19
CA ILE A 164 -13.47 -4.31 0.71
C ILE A 164 -14.49 -4.63 1.83
N GLU A 165 -14.74 -3.68 2.73
CA GLU A 165 -15.72 -3.81 3.81
C GLU A 165 -17.11 -4.14 3.27
N VAL A 166 -17.69 -3.27 2.44
CA VAL A 166 -19.02 -3.52 1.88
C VAL A 166 -19.05 -4.78 1.02
N LEU A 167 -18.00 -5.07 0.24
CA LEU A 167 -17.93 -6.28 -0.57
C LEU A 167 -17.96 -7.56 0.29
N THR A 168 -17.38 -7.55 1.49
CA THR A 168 -17.47 -8.71 2.40
C THR A 168 -18.84 -8.89 3.03
N GLU A 169 -19.71 -7.87 3.01
CA GLU A 169 -21.10 -7.98 3.47
C GLU A 169 -22.01 -8.59 2.40
N ILE A 170 -21.69 -8.40 1.12
CA ILE A 170 -22.53 -8.83 -0.02
C ILE A 170 -21.97 -10.03 -0.79
N LEU A 171 -20.69 -10.38 -0.61
CA LEU A 171 -20.03 -11.52 -1.25
C LEU A 171 -19.36 -12.41 -0.21
N PRO A 172 -19.16 -13.72 -0.51
CA PRO A 172 -18.29 -14.57 0.30
C PRO A 172 -16.90 -13.94 0.43
N PHE A 173 -16.37 -13.83 1.66
CA PHE A 173 -15.08 -13.16 1.89
C PHE A 173 -13.91 -13.78 1.12
N LYS A 174 -13.96 -15.09 0.85
CA LYS A 174 -12.98 -15.79 0.01
C LYS A 174 -12.93 -15.24 -1.42
N ASP A 175 -14.08 -14.83 -1.98
CA ASP A 175 -14.13 -14.21 -3.31
C ASP A 175 -13.54 -12.80 -3.29
N VAL A 176 -13.72 -12.08 -2.18
CA VAL A 176 -13.09 -10.77 -1.96
C VAL A 176 -11.58 -10.90 -1.84
N ILE A 177 -11.08 -11.93 -1.15
CA ILE A 177 -9.65 -12.26 -1.12
C ILE A 177 -9.15 -12.58 -2.54
N ALA A 178 -9.82 -13.48 -3.27
CA ALA A 178 -9.44 -13.85 -4.63
C ALA A 178 -9.32 -12.63 -5.56
N MET A 179 -10.27 -11.70 -5.48
CA MET A 179 -10.25 -10.44 -6.23
C MET A 179 -9.04 -9.57 -5.92
N GLN A 180 -8.61 -9.51 -4.66
CA GLN A 180 -7.39 -8.78 -4.28
C GLN A 180 -6.14 -9.51 -4.77
N LEU A 181 -6.07 -10.84 -4.61
CA LEU A 181 -4.94 -11.65 -5.05
C LEU A 181 -4.72 -11.60 -6.56
N ALA A 182 -5.78 -11.52 -7.36
CA ALA A 182 -5.70 -11.36 -8.81
C ALA A 182 -4.94 -10.09 -9.27
N THR A 183 -4.76 -9.13 -8.37
CA THR A 183 -4.01 -7.88 -8.64
C THR A 183 -2.56 -7.93 -8.15
N ILE A 184 -2.16 -9.02 -7.48
CA ILE A 184 -0.80 -9.25 -7.00
C ILE A 184 -0.08 -10.16 -8.00
N GLN A 185 1.11 -9.76 -8.46
CA GLN A 185 1.93 -10.57 -9.38
C GLN A 185 2.69 -11.70 -8.67
N VAL A 186 2.05 -12.34 -7.69
CA VAL A 186 2.59 -13.49 -6.96
C VAL A 186 1.53 -14.57 -6.98
N PRO A 187 1.80 -15.73 -7.61
CA PRO A 187 0.86 -16.85 -7.61
C PRO A 187 0.59 -17.33 -6.18
N ALA A 188 -0.67 -17.28 -5.76
CA ALA A 188 -1.13 -17.80 -4.49
C ALA A 188 -2.61 -18.20 -4.60
N SER A 189 -2.98 -19.36 -4.02
CA SER A 189 -4.39 -19.70 -3.87
C SER A 189 -4.96 -19.07 -2.60
N VAL A 190 -6.28 -18.88 -2.55
CA VAL A 190 -6.94 -18.34 -1.35
C VAL A 190 -6.73 -19.25 -0.14
N ASP A 191 -6.77 -20.57 -0.33
CA ASP A 191 -6.62 -21.51 0.77
C ASP A 191 -5.19 -21.52 1.34
N ASP A 192 -4.15 -21.45 0.49
CA ASP A 192 -2.76 -21.34 0.96
C ASP A 192 -2.55 -20.08 1.79
N VAL A 193 -3.13 -18.96 1.34
CA VAL A 193 -3.06 -17.67 2.05
C VAL A 193 -3.73 -17.73 3.40
N LEU A 194 -4.87 -18.42 3.50
CA LEU A 194 -5.58 -18.58 4.75
C LEU A 194 -4.84 -19.51 5.71
N GLU A 195 -4.23 -20.59 5.23
CA GLU A 195 -3.39 -21.46 6.07
C GLU A 195 -2.15 -20.73 6.59
N GLU A 196 -1.47 -19.96 5.74
CA GLU A 196 -0.34 -19.14 6.18
C GLU A 196 -0.75 -18.03 7.15
N LEU A 197 -1.94 -17.45 6.98
CA LEU A 197 -2.48 -16.49 7.95
C LEU A 197 -2.72 -17.15 9.31
N LYS A 198 -3.21 -18.39 9.35
CA LYS A 198 -3.37 -19.16 10.61
C LYS A 198 -2.02 -19.47 11.26
N ILE A 199 -1.00 -19.76 10.46
CA ILE A 199 0.36 -19.97 10.98
C ILE A 199 0.90 -18.67 11.59
N ALA A 200 0.67 -17.53 10.94
CA ALA A 200 1.09 -16.22 11.44
C ALA A 200 0.27 -15.74 12.65
N LEU A 201 -1.01 -16.12 12.74
CA LEU A 201 -1.94 -15.75 13.81
C LEU A 201 -2.63 -17.01 14.40
N PRO A 202 -1.92 -17.86 15.16
CA PRO A 202 -2.43 -19.15 15.61
C PRO A 202 -3.74 -19.11 16.39
N THR A 203 -3.99 -18.04 17.15
CA THR A 203 -5.23 -17.86 17.92
C THR A 203 -6.05 -16.68 17.43
N ALA A 204 -5.39 -15.58 17.03
CA ALA A 204 -6.11 -14.37 16.65
C ALA A 204 -6.92 -14.52 15.36
N HIS A 205 -6.57 -15.46 14.47
CA HIS A 205 -7.34 -15.71 13.25
C HIS A 205 -8.82 -16.07 13.53
N LEU A 206 -9.11 -16.71 14.67
CA LEU A 206 -10.47 -17.03 15.11
C LEU A 206 -11.26 -15.78 15.51
N PHE A 207 -10.55 -14.75 15.97
CA PHE A 207 -11.13 -13.49 16.39
C PHE A 207 -11.29 -12.50 15.23
N LEU A 208 -10.62 -12.65 14.08
CA LEU A 208 -10.71 -11.67 12.99
C LEU A 208 -12.13 -11.58 12.41
N GLY A 209 -12.72 -12.72 12.08
CA GLY A 209 -13.93 -12.78 11.25
C GLY A 209 -13.68 -12.33 9.81
N ASP A 210 -14.68 -12.55 8.96
CA ASP A 210 -14.57 -12.49 7.51
C ASP A 210 -13.98 -11.19 6.95
N THR A 211 -14.47 -10.02 7.39
CA THR A 211 -13.99 -8.72 6.89
C THR A 211 -12.53 -8.46 7.25
N LEU A 212 -12.14 -8.68 8.51
CA LEU A 212 -10.74 -8.45 8.92
C LEU A 212 -9.80 -9.47 8.29
N THR A 213 -10.24 -10.72 8.14
CA THR A 213 -9.50 -11.73 7.38
C THR A 213 -9.27 -11.25 5.95
N ALA A 214 -10.31 -10.78 5.24
CA ALA A 214 -10.17 -10.27 3.88
C ALA A 214 -9.26 -9.04 3.76
N ILE A 215 -9.24 -8.16 4.77
CA ILE A 215 -8.35 -7.00 4.83
C ILE A 215 -6.89 -7.42 5.03
N ILE A 216 -6.61 -8.39 5.90
CA ILE A 216 -5.24 -8.78 6.27
C ILE A 216 -4.61 -9.73 5.25
N SER A 217 -5.38 -10.65 4.67
CA SER A 217 -4.89 -11.72 3.79
C SER A 217 -3.93 -11.28 2.68
N PRO A 218 -4.12 -10.13 1.99
CA PRO A 218 -3.16 -9.66 0.99
C PRO A 218 -1.73 -9.53 1.53
N ALA A 219 -1.53 -9.15 2.80
CA ALA A 219 -0.18 -8.98 3.38
C ALA A 219 0.65 -10.28 3.34
N ILE A 220 0.00 -11.44 3.49
CA ILE A 220 0.62 -12.76 3.43
C ILE A 220 1.24 -13.06 2.06
N VAL A 221 0.63 -12.55 0.99
CA VAL A 221 1.14 -12.70 -0.38
C VAL A 221 2.13 -11.60 -0.70
N LEU A 222 1.84 -10.36 -0.28
CA LEU A 222 2.67 -9.20 -0.54
C LEU A 222 4.09 -9.35 0.02
N LYS A 223 4.25 -9.97 1.19
CA LYS A 223 5.58 -10.21 1.79
C LYS A 223 6.49 -11.10 0.94
N LYS A 224 5.92 -11.85 -0.02
CA LYS A 224 6.63 -12.77 -0.91
C LYS A 224 7.02 -12.14 -2.25
N ILE A 225 6.71 -10.86 -2.46
CA ILE A 225 7.12 -10.15 -3.67
C ILE A 225 8.63 -10.11 -3.74
N GLN A 226 9.18 -10.48 -4.89
CA GLN A 226 10.63 -10.43 -5.15
C GLN A 226 11.01 -9.25 -6.05
N ALA A 227 10.07 -8.34 -6.30
CA ALA A 227 10.28 -7.15 -7.11
C ALA A 227 10.86 -6.01 -6.26
N THR A 228 11.84 -5.31 -6.81
CA THR A 228 12.33 -4.06 -6.22
C THR A 228 11.25 -2.98 -6.33
N LEU A 229 10.79 -2.47 -5.19
CA LEU A 229 9.79 -1.42 -5.12
C LEU A 229 10.43 -0.08 -4.76
N ALA A 230 9.83 1.02 -5.20
CA ALA A 230 10.22 2.34 -4.71
C ALA A 230 9.71 2.61 -3.29
N ASP A 231 8.66 1.90 -2.86
CA ASP A 231 8.07 1.98 -1.55
C ASP A 231 7.42 0.63 -1.19
N TYR A 232 7.98 -0.05 -0.20
CA TYR A 232 7.50 -1.29 0.37
C TYR A 232 6.42 -1.08 1.43
N SER A 233 6.08 0.17 1.80
CA SER A 233 4.96 0.47 2.72
C SER A 233 3.66 -0.22 2.28
N TYR A 234 3.47 -0.33 0.97
CA TYR A 234 2.36 -1.04 0.36
C TYR A 234 2.23 -2.52 0.79
N ILE A 235 3.32 -3.19 1.17
CA ILE A 235 3.32 -4.57 1.69
C ILE A 235 2.70 -4.62 3.09
N VAL A 236 3.00 -3.61 3.90
CA VAL A 236 2.63 -3.51 5.31
C VAL A 236 1.19 -3.02 5.49
N TYR A 237 0.69 -2.21 4.54
CA TYR A 237 -0.60 -1.54 4.62
C TYR A 237 -1.80 -2.44 4.95
N PRO A 238 -2.00 -3.62 4.34
CA PRO A 238 -3.14 -4.46 4.68
C PRO A 238 -3.10 -4.96 6.13
N ALA A 239 -1.90 -5.23 6.68
CA ALA A 239 -1.74 -5.65 8.06
C ALA A 239 -1.96 -4.49 9.05
N LEU A 240 -1.47 -3.28 8.77
CA LEU A 240 -1.75 -2.11 9.61
C LEU A 240 -3.23 -1.75 9.61
N ARG A 241 -3.92 -1.87 8.46
CA ARG A 241 -5.36 -1.71 8.40
C ARG A 241 -6.09 -2.81 9.18
N GLY A 242 -5.59 -4.03 9.12
CA GLY A 242 -6.03 -5.14 9.94
C GLY A 242 -5.92 -4.88 11.43
N LEU A 243 -4.77 -4.35 11.89
CA LEU A 243 -4.54 -3.97 13.29
C LEU A 243 -5.53 -2.89 13.74
N GLU A 244 -5.79 -1.87 12.91
CA GLU A 244 -6.83 -0.89 13.21
C GLU A 244 -8.20 -1.54 13.41
N GLY A 245 -8.60 -2.38 12.44
CA GLY A 245 -9.87 -3.08 12.48
C GLY A 245 -9.98 -4.03 13.67
N PHE A 246 -8.88 -4.69 14.05
CA PHE A 246 -8.77 -5.53 15.23
C PHE A 246 -9.03 -4.73 16.52
N ILE A 247 -8.43 -3.55 16.67
CA ILE A 247 -8.70 -2.65 17.80
C ILE A 247 -10.18 -2.24 17.81
N LYS A 248 -10.71 -1.79 16.67
CA LYS A 248 -12.13 -1.42 16.54
C LYS A 248 -13.08 -2.56 16.89
N LYS A 249 -12.71 -3.80 16.56
CA LYS A 249 -13.49 -4.99 16.91
C LYS A 249 -13.51 -5.22 18.42
N MET A 250 -12.39 -5.08 19.12
CA MET A 250 -12.35 -5.17 20.59
C MET A 250 -13.29 -4.16 21.27
N PHE A 251 -13.44 -2.97 20.70
CA PHE A 251 -14.44 -1.98 21.16
C PHE A 251 -15.88 -2.39 20.82
N LYS A 252 -16.10 -2.90 19.60
CA LYS A 252 -17.41 -3.33 19.12
C LYS A 252 -18.00 -4.45 19.97
N ASP A 253 -17.17 -5.40 20.40
CA ASP A 253 -17.56 -6.49 21.30
C ASP A 253 -18.02 -6.00 22.68
N CYS A 254 -17.58 -4.80 23.08
CA CYS A 254 -18.05 -4.08 24.28
C CYS A 254 -19.17 -3.07 23.98
N GLY A 255 -19.80 -3.12 22.80
CA GLY A 255 -20.92 -2.27 22.42
C GLY A 255 -20.54 -0.85 21.94
N ILE A 256 -19.25 -0.58 21.71
CA ILE A 256 -18.77 0.71 21.21
C ILE A 256 -18.40 0.61 19.73
N VAL A 257 -19.07 1.40 18.89
CA VAL A 257 -18.69 1.54 17.48
C VAL A 257 -17.78 2.75 17.31
N ILE A 258 -16.51 2.49 17.02
CA ILE A 258 -15.52 3.54 16.72
C ILE A 258 -15.65 3.97 15.26
N GLY A 259 -15.81 5.27 15.03
CA GLY A 259 -15.86 5.87 13.69
C GLY A 259 -14.47 6.03 13.05
N ASP A 260 -14.22 7.19 12.45
CA ASP A 260 -13.00 7.44 11.67
C ASP A 260 -11.71 7.46 12.48
N ASN A 261 -11.80 7.82 13.77
CA ASN A 261 -10.64 7.91 14.66
C ASN A 261 -10.98 7.45 16.09
N PHE A 262 -9.94 7.16 16.87
CA PHE A 262 -10.04 6.71 18.27
C PHE A 262 -10.11 7.87 19.27
N GLY A 263 -10.26 9.12 18.80
CA GLY A 263 -10.32 10.30 19.64
C GLY A 263 -11.44 10.19 20.68
N GLY A 264 -11.13 10.50 21.94
CA GLY A 264 -12.06 10.34 23.06
C GLY A 264 -12.17 8.91 23.62
N TYR A 265 -11.56 7.91 22.97
CA TYR A 265 -11.53 6.52 23.44
C TYR A 265 -10.14 6.13 23.93
N VAL A 266 -9.10 6.35 23.11
CA VAL A 266 -7.71 6.05 23.46
C VAL A 266 -6.81 7.22 23.09
N SER A 267 -5.98 7.67 24.02
CA SER A 267 -4.94 8.66 23.78
C SER A 267 -3.57 8.01 23.70
N TYR A 268 -2.63 8.67 23.02
CA TYR A 268 -1.22 8.27 22.98
C TYR A 268 -0.35 9.47 23.33
N ASP A 269 0.61 9.26 24.22
CA ASP A 269 1.58 10.27 24.65
C ASP A 269 2.96 9.94 24.05
N ASP A 270 3.40 10.79 23.12
CA ASP A 270 4.70 10.65 22.44
C ASP A 270 5.89 10.77 23.40
N ALA A 271 5.76 11.51 24.51
CA ALA A 271 6.86 11.74 25.44
C ALA A 271 7.13 10.52 26.32
N THR A 272 6.09 9.76 26.65
CA THR A 272 6.18 8.57 27.51
C THR A 272 6.08 7.25 26.75
N ASP A 273 5.78 7.28 25.45
CA ASP A 273 5.50 6.10 24.61
C ASP A 273 4.40 5.22 25.23
N THR A 274 3.30 5.86 25.64
CA THR A 274 2.18 5.18 26.31
C THR A 274 0.84 5.46 25.63
N ALA A 275 0.06 4.40 25.45
CA ALA A 275 -1.35 4.47 25.09
C ALA A 275 -2.22 4.30 26.34
N THR A 276 -3.24 5.14 26.47
CA THR A 276 -4.15 5.14 27.62
C THR A 276 -5.60 5.10 27.17
N LEU A 277 -6.36 4.10 27.61
CA LEU A 277 -7.81 4.08 27.45
C LEU A 277 -8.43 5.16 28.34
N SER A 278 -9.36 5.95 27.80
CA SER A 278 -10.06 6.98 28.58
C SER A 278 -10.78 6.37 29.78
N ALA A 279 -10.61 7.01 30.94
CA ALA A 279 -11.21 6.58 32.21
C ALA A 279 -12.75 6.47 32.13
N ASP A 280 -13.38 7.30 31.30
CA ASP A 280 -14.84 7.30 31.08
C ASP A 280 -15.34 5.94 30.55
N HIS A 281 -14.50 5.18 29.87
CA HIS A 281 -14.85 3.88 29.28
C HIS A 281 -14.35 2.68 30.08
N HIS A 282 -13.57 2.87 31.15
CA HIS A 282 -12.97 1.74 31.91
C HIS A 282 -14.00 0.75 32.43
N HIS A 283 -15.20 1.21 32.77
CA HIS A 283 -16.28 0.35 33.27
C HIS A 283 -16.79 -0.67 32.23
N LEU A 284 -16.46 -0.49 30.95
CA LEU A 284 -16.86 -1.38 29.84
C LEU A 284 -15.83 -2.47 29.54
N PHE A 285 -14.64 -2.40 30.16
CA PHE A 285 -13.53 -3.29 29.90
C PHE A 285 -12.92 -3.81 31.21
N ASN A 286 -12.49 -5.07 31.24
CA ASN A 286 -11.63 -5.52 32.34
C ASN A 286 -10.16 -5.16 32.10
N ALA A 287 -9.33 -5.35 33.12
CA ALA A 287 -7.90 -5.00 33.08
C ALA A 287 -7.15 -5.63 31.90
N ASN A 288 -7.44 -6.90 31.54
CA ASN A 288 -6.75 -7.56 30.42
C ASN A 288 -7.17 -6.97 29.07
N GLN A 289 -8.46 -6.64 28.89
CA GLN A 289 -8.95 -5.98 27.67
C GLN A 289 -8.36 -4.56 27.52
N ILE A 290 -8.23 -3.82 28.63
CA ILE A 290 -7.58 -2.51 28.63
C ILE A 290 -6.12 -2.63 28.17
N VAL A 291 -5.37 -3.60 28.70
CA VAL A 291 -3.99 -3.87 28.27
C VAL A 291 -3.93 -4.22 26.78
N ALA A 292 -4.80 -5.12 26.31
CA ALA A 292 -4.86 -5.51 24.90
C ALA A 292 -5.09 -4.31 23.97
N ILE A 293 -6.05 -3.44 24.30
CA ILE A 293 -6.37 -2.24 23.51
C ILE A 293 -5.19 -1.26 23.51
N GLN A 294 -4.58 -1.01 24.66
CA GLN A 294 -3.49 -0.05 24.78
C GLN A 294 -2.25 -0.50 24.02
N GLU A 295 -1.84 -1.76 24.13
CA GLU A 295 -0.66 -2.28 23.41
C GLU A 295 -0.87 -2.27 21.90
N ALA A 296 -2.02 -2.74 21.41
CA ALA A 296 -2.35 -2.69 19.99
C ALA A 296 -2.41 -1.24 19.46
N TYR A 297 -3.06 -0.33 20.20
CA TYR A 297 -3.21 1.06 19.80
C TYR A 297 -1.89 1.83 19.80
N LYS A 298 -1.01 1.59 20.79
CA LYS A 298 0.33 2.17 20.87
C LYS A 298 1.10 1.93 19.57
N TYR A 299 1.15 0.68 19.14
CA TYR A 299 1.86 0.31 17.92
C TYR A 299 1.19 0.86 16.66
N TYR A 300 -0.14 0.76 16.57
CA TYR A 300 -0.91 1.33 15.47
C TYR A 300 -0.62 2.83 15.31
N LYS A 301 -0.64 3.60 16.40
CA LYS A 301 -0.44 5.05 16.38
C LYS A 301 0.96 5.44 15.91
N LYS A 302 1.98 4.75 16.42
CA LYS A 302 3.39 4.95 16.06
C LYS A 302 3.66 4.72 14.57
N ASN A 303 3.10 3.65 14.02
CA ASN A 303 3.33 3.27 12.63
C ASN A 303 2.40 3.99 11.63
N ARG A 304 1.18 4.38 12.04
CA ARG A 304 0.26 5.13 11.18
C ARG A 304 0.77 6.54 10.86
N HIS A 305 1.28 7.25 11.85
CA HIS A 305 1.75 8.63 11.66
C HIS A 305 2.98 8.69 10.77
N GLY A 306 3.93 7.77 10.93
CA GLY A 306 5.12 7.71 10.07
C GLY A 306 4.84 7.22 8.64
N LEU A 307 3.99 6.21 8.45
CA LEU A 307 3.84 5.54 7.14
C LEU A 307 2.70 6.09 6.26
N PHE A 308 1.80 6.93 6.80
CA PHE A 308 0.55 7.30 6.10
C PHE A 308 0.13 8.77 6.20
N HIS A 309 0.75 9.60 7.03
CA HIS A 309 0.41 11.02 7.12
C HIS A 309 1.58 11.91 6.68
N VAL A 310 1.37 12.66 5.60
CA VAL A 310 2.06 13.92 5.33
C VAL A 310 1.46 14.94 6.29
N ASP A 311 2.21 15.39 7.29
CA ASP A 311 1.84 16.53 8.12
C ASP A 311 1.81 17.80 7.25
N GLY A 312 1.17 18.87 7.73
CA GLY A 312 1.13 20.16 7.02
C GLY A 312 2.51 20.77 6.70
N THR A 313 3.58 20.19 7.24
CA THR A 313 4.96 20.32 6.80
C THR A 313 5.31 19.14 5.89
N ILE A 314 5.65 19.43 4.63
CA ILE A 314 5.75 18.55 3.45
C ILE A 314 6.67 17.29 3.58
N ASP A 315 7.28 17.00 4.73
CA ASP A 315 8.41 16.06 4.89
C ASP A 315 8.18 14.81 5.79
N SER A 316 6.94 14.40 6.15
CA SER A 316 6.77 13.33 7.18
C SER A 316 6.36 11.93 6.70
N THR A 317 6.14 11.67 5.40
CA THR A 317 5.84 10.29 4.97
C THR A 317 7.11 9.46 4.90
N ARG A 318 7.30 8.56 5.85
CA ARG A 318 8.35 7.55 5.84
C ARG A 318 8.07 6.58 4.69
N ILE A 319 8.92 6.64 3.66
CA ILE A 319 9.02 5.60 2.64
C ILE A 319 9.76 4.42 3.28
N ILE A 320 9.27 3.20 3.08
CA ILE A 320 10.03 1.99 3.39
C ILE A 320 10.72 1.59 2.10
N ASP A 321 12.00 1.86 1.95
CA ASP A 321 12.76 1.58 0.72
C ASP A 321 13.54 0.25 0.77
N ASP A 322 13.43 -0.46 1.89
CA ASP A 322 14.01 -1.78 2.13
C ASP A 322 12.93 -2.85 2.36
N GLN A 323 13.15 -4.03 1.79
CA GLN A 323 12.19 -5.13 1.85
C GLN A 323 12.21 -5.86 3.20
N GLU A 324 13.39 -5.99 3.82
CA GLU A 324 13.59 -6.64 5.12
C GLU A 324 12.89 -5.81 6.20
N ASP A 325 13.07 -4.49 6.18
CA ASP A 325 12.35 -3.54 7.05
C ASP A 325 10.82 -3.72 6.96
N ALA A 326 10.28 -3.88 5.74
CA ALA A 326 8.85 -4.10 5.55
C ALA A 326 8.37 -5.46 6.09
N GLN A 327 9.21 -6.50 5.99
CA GLN A 327 8.92 -7.83 6.52
C GLN A 327 8.95 -7.85 8.05
N ASP A 328 9.91 -7.14 8.66
CA ASP A 328 10.01 -7.00 10.12
C ASP A 328 8.80 -6.27 10.69
N ILE A 329 8.41 -5.12 10.10
CA ILE A 329 7.21 -4.40 10.53
C ILE A 329 5.97 -5.29 10.38
N LEU A 330 5.86 -6.06 9.29
CA LEU A 330 4.75 -6.98 9.09
C LEU A 330 4.71 -8.07 10.18
N ALA A 331 5.87 -8.65 10.53
CA ALA A 331 5.97 -9.65 11.58
C ALA A 331 5.56 -9.07 12.94
N GLU A 332 6.07 -7.89 13.29
CA GLU A 332 5.70 -7.18 14.52
C GLU A 332 4.20 -6.91 14.62
N ILE A 333 3.54 -6.53 13.52
CA ILE A 333 2.08 -6.35 13.51
C ILE A 333 1.35 -7.65 13.87
N PHE A 334 1.77 -8.77 13.28
CA PHE A 334 1.16 -10.06 13.57
C PHE A 334 1.41 -10.51 15.01
N GLU A 335 2.62 -10.31 15.52
CA GLU A 335 2.95 -10.56 16.92
C GLU A 335 2.08 -9.74 17.86
N ILE A 336 1.83 -8.47 17.55
CA ILE A 336 1.01 -7.58 18.37
C ILE A 336 -0.46 -7.97 18.33
N ILE A 337 -0.99 -8.32 17.16
CA ILE A 337 -2.36 -8.84 17.03
C ILE A 337 -2.50 -10.11 17.88
N GLU A 338 -1.57 -11.04 17.76
CA GLU A 338 -1.60 -12.32 18.47
C GLU A 338 -1.46 -12.14 19.99
N ALA A 339 -0.49 -11.33 20.42
CA ALA A 339 -0.26 -11.03 21.84
C ALA A 339 -1.48 -10.31 22.44
N SER A 340 -2.00 -9.28 21.78
CA SER A 340 -3.17 -8.52 22.25
C SER A 340 -4.42 -9.41 22.32
N ASN A 341 -4.63 -10.28 21.32
CA ASN A 341 -5.72 -11.26 21.35
C ASN A 341 -5.57 -12.20 22.55
N SER A 342 -4.35 -12.64 22.89
CA SER A 342 -4.12 -13.52 24.04
C SER A 342 -4.50 -12.89 25.38
N TYR A 343 -4.34 -11.57 25.54
CA TYR A 343 -4.84 -10.83 26.69
C TYR A 343 -6.37 -10.70 26.63
N TYR A 344 -6.91 -10.39 25.46
CA TYR A 344 -8.33 -10.16 25.27
C TYR A 344 -9.19 -11.40 25.51
N ILE A 345 -8.75 -12.59 25.09
CA ILE A 345 -9.53 -13.84 25.27
C ILE A 345 -9.44 -14.42 26.69
N LYS A 346 -8.37 -14.13 27.45
CA LYS A 346 -8.24 -14.54 28.87
C LYS A 346 -9.25 -13.84 29.80
N ALA A 347 -10.04 -12.93 29.26
CA ALA A 347 -11.11 -12.22 29.95
C ALA A 347 -12.46 -12.93 29.92
N VAL A 348 -12.62 -13.96 29.07
CA VAL A 348 -13.78 -14.86 29.03
C VAL A 348 -13.52 -16.04 29.93
#